data_AF-A0ABD4VER9-F1
#
_entry.id   AF-A0ABD4VER9-F1
#
_cell.length_a   1.000
_cell.length_b   1.000
_cell.length_c   1.000
_cell.angle_alpha   90.00
_cell.angle_beta   90.00
_cell.angle_gamma   90.00
#
_symmetry.space_group_name_H-M   'P 1'
#
loop_
_entity.id
_entity.type
_entity.pdbx_description
1 polymer ?
#
loop_
_entity_poly.entity_id
_entity_poly.type
_entity_poly.pdbx_seq_one_letter_code
_entity_poly.pdbx_strand_id
1 'polypeptide(L)'
;MARRPLPRILVNGNAQIAKSRELARTAADSATDVLHPLITVTRGLRRLAAAGRRKWAATPKDRRGPLLFLVASVILVVALVPYGPLLAVISLMAAAAWTGRERTPPPPTGPDEAQTGRLQSLYEALVPYFSAAEDPAPLYAHGGDWEKAFASYDFDDDGRVSRLLVRYPAYFTDGEPDARARIEQLLHAKSGRGREYHFEWDEEGNELTVTVLPPLPTDITAQRFVTAPGETVLGFTDPTDVQRTLPLSYGEEQRDVPPVVWRTGVRSTEPHLLVAGEPGTGTTTLLRSIALQALQYGDVVIVDGGGTGEYACLTGRDGVLAVECGTAGALGSLEWAAHETERRLIAANRALQSGHPAPDDIKNPLWILVDRPTALAHLATADGRTDPQSLLQVPLRHGRAAGVTVVVAEHFEHLDFLSDAVRQHTRARVVLGPASAGQLEMILGAPPHTTPTRDVPPGRGYARLGTGPVLRLQVPATPDPYDDATSETQRRAVLDLLPERTTPVDAEAVASEPVPSEVAGVAVAEG
;
A
#
# COMPACT_ATOMS: atom_id res chain seq x y z
N MET A 1 -37.02 -0.07 50.49
CA MET A 1 -36.24 -1.01 51.32
C MET A 1 -34.86 -1.20 50.70
N ALA A 2 -33.82 -1.06 51.51
CA ALA A 2 -32.42 -0.94 51.10
C ALA A 2 -31.84 -2.23 50.48
N ARG A 3 -30.98 -2.08 49.48
CA ARG A 3 -29.97 -3.09 49.10
C ARG A 3 -28.61 -2.41 48.96
N ARG A 4 -27.67 -2.85 49.80
CA ARG A 4 -26.25 -2.45 49.87
C ARG A 4 -25.52 -2.83 48.58
N PRO A 5 -24.56 -2.01 48.09
CA PRO A 5 -23.55 -2.47 47.13
C PRO A 5 -22.34 -3.09 47.84
N LEU A 6 -21.79 -4.13 47.23
CA LEU A 6 -20.59 -4.88 47.63
C LEU A 6 -19.28 -4.09 47.37
N PRO A 7 -18.18 -4.37 48.09
CA PRO A 7 -16.93 -3.64 47.92
C PRO A 7 -16.15 -4.14 46.70
N ARG A 8 -15.66 -3.20 45.89
CA ARG A 8 -14.77 -3.45 44.75
C ARG A 8 -13.33 -3.53 45.24
N ILE A 9 -12.69 -4.67 44.99
CA ILE A 9 -11.26 -4.91 45.20
C ILE A 9 -10.47 -4.03 44.22
N LEU A 10 -9.53 -3.23 44.74
CA LEU A 10 -8.55 -2.46 43.98
C LEU A 10 -7.48 -3.40 43.41
N VAL A 11 -7.46 -3.58 42.10
CA VAL A 11 -6.33 -4.20 41.38
C VAL A 11 -5.36 -3.09 40.97
N ASN A 12 -4.40 -2.81 41.85
CA ASN A 12 -3.24 -1.93 41.57
C ASN A 12 -2.16 -2.70 40.78
N GLY A 13 -2.47 -3.07 39.53
CA GLY A 13 -1.53 -3.81 38.66
C GLY A 13 -0.79 -2.95 37.60
N ASN A 14 -1.37 -1.83 37.17
CA ASN A 14 -0.86 -1.11 35.98
C ASN A 14 0.03 0.11 36.29
N ALA A 15 0.16 0.52 37.56
CA ALA A 15 0.98 1.67 37.93
C ALA A 15 2.48 1.36 38.04
N GLN A 16 2.86 0.09 38.27
CA GLN A 16 4.28 -0.29 38.40
C GLN A 16 4.95 -0.60 37.05
N ILE A 17 4.20 -1.08 36.05
CA ILE A 17 4.74 -1.40 34.72
C ILE A 17 4.93 -0.13 33.85
N ALA A 18 4.10 0.90 34.06
CA ALA A 18 4.30 2.21 33.45
C ALA A 18 5.60 2.88 33.96
N LYS A 19 5.89 2.76 35.26
CA LYS A 19 7.10 3.32 35.88
C LYS A 19 8.40 2.60 35.46
N SER A 20 8.36 1.30 35.14
CA SER A 20 9.57 0.59 34.68
C SER A 20 9.92 0.90 33.22
N ARG A 21 8.91 1.16 32.36
CA ARG A 21 9.13 1.62 30.97
C ARG A 21 9.64 3.06 30.89
N GLU A 22 9.24 3.91 31.82
CA GLU A 22 9.71 5.31 31.90
C GLU A 22 11.18 5.39 32.38
N LEU A 23 11.57 4.50 33.30
CA LEU A 23 12.97 4.36 33.77
C LEU A 23 13.89 3.72 32.71
N ALA A 24 13.37 2.84 31.85
CA ALA A 24 14.14 2.26 30.74
C ALA A 24 14.36 3.25 29.58
N ARG A 25 13.39 4.14 29.29
CA ARG A 25 13.56 5.24 28.32
C ARG A 25 14.50 6.34 28.82
N THR A 26 14.40 6.73 30.08
CA THR A 26 15.33 7.72 30.67
C THR A 26 16.77 7.18 30.79
N ALA A 27 16.97 5.86 30.95
CA ALA A 27 18.30 5.26 30.88
C ALA A 27 18.90 5.28 29.46
N ALA A 28 18.09 5.05 28.42
CA ALA A 28 18.53 5.10 27.01
C ALA A 28 18.84 6.54 26.53
N ASP A 29 18.05 7.52 26.97
CA ASP A 29 18.33 8.94 26.67
C ASP A 29 19.58 9.43 27.42
N SER A 30 19.78 9.01 28.68
CA SER A 30 20.98 9.37 29.45
C SER A 30 22.28 8.74 28.93
N ALA A 31 22.21 7.59 28.24
CA ALA A 31 23.38 6.94 27.65
C ALA A 31 23.86 7.64 26.37
N THR A 32 22.95 8.33 25.66
CA THR A 32 23.24 8.99 24.38
C THR A 32 23.94 10.34 24.60
N ASP A 33 23.59 11.06 25.67
CA ASP A 33 24.24 12.33 26.04
C ASP A 33 25.65 12.16 26.62
N VAL A 34 25.95 11.03 27.26
CA VAL A 34 27.30 10.76 27.81
C VAL A 34 28.30 10.36 26.71
N LEU A 35 27.81 9.79 25.60
CA LEU A 35 28.66 9.33 24.49
C LEU A 35 28.91 10.40 23.42
N HIS A 36 28.03 11.40 23.29
CA HIS A 36 28.19 12.47 22.30
C HIS A 36 29.48 13.29 22.44
N PRO A 37 29.98 13.63 23.65
CA PRO A 37 31.28 14.29 23.85
C PRO A 37 32.46 13.39 23.46
N LEU A 38 32.35 12.08 23.73
CA LEU A 38 33.38 11.09 23.37
C LEU A 38 33.45 10.91 21.84
N ILE A 39 32.31 10.88 21.16
CA ILE A 39 32.24 10.76 19.69
C ILE A 39 32.80 12.03 19.02
N THR A 40 32.50 13.23 19.54
CA THR A 40 33.06 14.48 18.99
C THR A 40 34.57 14.57 19.19
N VAL A 41 35.08 14.24 20.38
CA VAL A 41 36.53 14.25 20.66
C VAL A 41 37.28 13.22 19.82
N THR A 42 36.79 11.99 19.70
CA THR A 42 37.42 10.94 18.88
C THR A 42 37.45 11.31 17.40
N ARG A 43 36.37 11.90 16.88
CA ARG A 43 36.29 12.42 15.50
C ARG A 43 37.26 13.59 15.27
N GLY A 44 37.36 14.52 16.21
CA GLY A 44 38.32 15.64 16.16
C GLY A 44 39.78 15.18 16.19
N LEU A 45 40.10 14.20 17.04
CA LEU A 45 41.42 13.59 17.13
C LEU A 45 41.82 12.89 15.82
N ARG A 46 40.86 12.19 15.15
CA ARG A 46 41.06 11.57 13.84
C ARG A 46 41.35 12.61 12.74
N ARG A 47 40.67 13.76 12.77
CA ARG A 47 40.90 14.88 11.82
C ARG A 47 42.27 15.52 12.02
N LEU A 48 42.66 15.79 13.27
CA LEU A 48 43.98 16.32 13.61
C LEU A 48 45.11 15.36 13.20
N ALA A 49 44.94 14.06 13.46
CA ALA A 49 45.90 13.03 13.04
C ALA A 49 46.00 12.93 11.50
N ALA A 50 44.89 13.07 10.78
CA ALA A 50 44.90 13.08 9.31
C ALA A 50 45.57 14.36 8.73
N ALA A 51 45.37 15.52 9.35
CA ALA A 51 46.03 16.76 8.96
C ALA A 51 47.54 16.72 9.25
N GLY A 52 47.94 16.18 10.40
CA GLY A 52 49.35 15.95 10.74
C GLY A 52 50.04 15.00 9.77
N ARG A 53 49.40 13.87 9.42
CA ARG A 53 49.92 12.92 8.42
C ARG A 53 50.08 13.56 7.03
N ARG A 54 49.11 14.36 6.58
CA ARG A 54 49.20 15.09 5.30
C ARG A 54 50.35 16.09 5.28
N LYS A 55 50.53 16.88 6.35
CA LYS A 55 51.66 17.81 6.48
C LYS A 55 53.01 17.08 6.53
N TRP A 56 53.09 15.94 7.22
CA TRP A 56 54.30 15.10 7.26
C TRP A 56 54.65 14.51 5.89
N ALA A 57 53.66 13.99 5.16
CA ALA A 57 53.85 13.45 3.81
C ALA A 57 54.32 14.52 2.82
N ALA A 58 53.80 15.75 2.94
CA ALA A 58 54.20 16.91 2.13
C ALA A 58 55.56 17.52 2.51
N THR A 59 56.20 17.08 3.61
CA THR A 59 57.49 17.62 4.06
C THR A 59 58.67 16.93 3.33
N PRO A 60 59.57 17.69 2.65
CA PRO A 60 60.75 17.16 1.96
C PRO A 60 61.66 16.33 2.88
N LYS A 61 62.28 15.26 2.37
CA LYS A 61 63.04 14.28 3.17
C LYS A 61 64.18 14.92 3.98
N ASP A 62 64.83 15.94 3.44
CA ASP A 62 66.01 16.60 4.04
C ASP A 62 65.66 17.46 5.26
N ARG A 63 64.37 17.79 5.46
CA ARG A 63 63.88 18.58 6.61
C ARG A 63 63.20 17.73 7.69
N ARG A 64 63.09 16.40 7.48
CA ARG A 64 62.42 15.50 8.44
C ARG A 64 63.24 15.29 9.71
N GLY A 65 64.57 15.21 9.59
CA GLY A 65 65.50 15.08 10.72
C GLY A 65 65.42 16.24 11.73
N PRO A 66 65.64 17.50 11.32
CA PRO A 66 65.54 18.64 12.23
C PRO A 66 64.12 18.85 12.78
N LEU A 67 63.08 18.51 12.02
CA LEU A 67 61.70 18.56 12.50
C LEU A 67 61.43 17.52 13.62
N LEU A 68 61.95 16.30 13.48
CA LEU A 68 61.86 15.28 14.55
C LEU A 68 62.62 15.70 15.80
N PHE A 69 63.80 16.28 15.63
CA PHE A 69 64.58 16.79 16.76
C PHE A 69 63.86 17.91 17.51
N LEU A 70 63.21 18.83 16.77
CA LEU A 70 62.42 19.91 17.35
C LEU A 70 61.19 19.36 18.10
N VAL A 71 60.46 18.41 17.51
CA VAL A 71 59.31 17.76 18.17
C VAL A 71 59.76 17.01 19.43
N ALA A 72 60.86 16.25 19.37
CA ALA A 72 61.42 15.55 20.52
C ALA A 72 61.85 16.52 21.63
N SER A 73 62.44 17.67 21.27
CA SER A 73 62.83 18.71 22.22
C SER A 73 61.61 19.33 22.91
N VAL A 74 60.52 19.60 22.18
CA VAL A 74 59.26 20.09 22.76
C VAL A 74 58.65 19.07 23.70
N ILE A 75 58.65 17.78 23.33
CA ILE A 75 58.17 16.69 24.19
C ILE A 75 58.99 16.61 25.49
N LEU A 76 60.32 16.72 25.39
CA LEU A 76 61.22 16.70 26.54
C LEU A 76 60.95 17.87 27.50
N VAL A 77 60.77 19.08 26.97
CA VAL A 77 60.43 20.27 27.77
C VAL A 77 59.08 20.08 28.47
N VAL A 78 58.06 19.58 27.76
CA VAL A 78 56.74 19.30 28.34
C VAL A 78 56.82 18.24 29.44
N ALA A 79 57.68 17.22 29.30
CA ALA A 79 57.86 16.17 30.29
C ALA A 79 58.56 16.65 31.58
N LEU A 80 59.46 17.62 31.47
CA LEU A 80 60.25 18.14 32.59
C LEU A 80 59.51 19.22 33.41
N VAL A 81 58.51 19.88 32.83
CA VAL A 81 57.71 20.91 33.52
C VAL A 81 56.66 20.25 34.43
N PRO A 82 56.54 20.64 35.71
CA PRO A 82 55.49 20.12 36.58
C PRO A 82 54.11 20.42 36.01
N TYR A 83 53.25 19.40 35.95
CA TYR A 83 51.93 19.40 35.28
C TYR A 83 51.95 19.55 33.75
N GLY A 84 53.13 19.60 33.11
CA GLY A 84 53.26 19.71 31.65
C GLY A 84 52.54 18.62 30.86
N PRO A 85 52.70 17.32 31.19
CA PRO A 85 51.99 16.25 30.49
C PRO A 85 50.46 16.35 30.64
N LEU A 86 49.97 16.73 31.83
CA LEU A 86 48.55 16.90 32.10
C LEU A 86 47.96 18.05 31.27
N LEU A 87 48.63 19.21 31.24
CA LEU A 87 48.21 20.36 30.45
C LEU A 87 48.24 20.06 28.95
N ALA A 88 49.21 19.27 28.47
CA ALA A 88 49.27 18.84 27.07
C ALA A 88 48.06 17.97 26.69
N VAL A 89 47.67 17.03 27.56
CA VAL A 89 46.46 16.21 27.35
C VAL A 89 45.20 17.07 27.37
N ILE A 90 45.05 17.99 28.33
CA ILE A 90 43.89 18.88 28.41
C ILE A 90 43.81 19.77 27.15
N SER A 91 44.93 20.32 26.71
CA SER A 91 45.01 21.18 25.51
C SER A 91 44.65 20.40 24.23
N LEU A 92 45.16 19.16 24.10
CA LEU A 92 44.85 18.28 22.99
C LEU A 92 43.37 17.89 22.97
N MET A 93 42.80 17.57 24.12
CA MET A 93 41.38 17.26 24.27
C MET A 93 40.50 18.47 23.93
N ALA A 94 40.87 19.67 24.35
CA ALA A 94 40.18 20.91 24.00
C ALA A 94 40.26 21.20 22.49
N ALA A 95 41.43 21.02 21.88
CA ALA A 95 41.61 21.18 20.43
C ALA A 95 40.82 20.13 19.63
N ALA A 96 40.80 18.88 20.09
CA ALA A 96 40.01 17.80 19.49
C ALA A 96 38.51 18.07 19.61
N ALA A 97 38.02 18.51 20.77
CA ALA A 97 36.62 18.91 20.94
C ALA A 97 36.25 20.11 20.06
N TRP A 98 37.14 21.10 19.92
CA TRP A 98 36.92 22.27 19.07
C TRP A 98 36.84 21.90 17.58
N THR A 99 37.73 21.04 17.10
CA THR A 99 37.80 20.58 15.70
C THR A 99 36.80 19.47 15.35
N GLY A 100 36.31 18.76 16.37
CA GLY A 100 35.30 17.72 16.26
C GLY A 100 33.87 18.24 16.22
N ARG A 101 33.63 19.49 16.65
CA ARG A 101 32.33 20.15 16.49
C ARG A 101 32.00 20.29 15.00
N GLU A 102 30.87 19.72 14.58
CA GLU A 102 30.24 20.08 13.32
C GLU A 102 29.80 21.54 13.42
N ARG A 103 30.58 22.42 12.78
CA ARG A 103 29.98 23.60 12.17
C ARG A 103 29.35 23.08 10.90
N THR A 104 28.11 22.62 10.98
CA THR A 104 27.25 22.60 9.81
C THR A 104 27.14 24.06 9.39
N PRO A 105 27.75 24.48 8.26
CA PRO A 105 27.45 25.80 7.74
C PRO A 105 25.93 25.87 7.58
N PRO A 106 25.26 27.00 7.90
CA PRO A 106 23.86 27.13 7.52
C PRO A 106 23.76 26.80 6.03
N PRO A 107 22.79 25.97 5.61
CA PRO A 107 22.60 25.69 4.19
C PRO A 107 22.49 27.04 3.45
N PRO A 108 23.03 27.15 2.22
CA PRO A 108 22.85 28.37 1.43
C PRO A 108 21.37 28.73 1.40
N THR A 109 21.05 29.97 1.75
CA THR A 109 19.68 30.45 2.01
C THR A 109 18.83 30.62 0.74
N GLY A 110 19.17 29.94 -0.35
CA GLY A 110 18.51 30.08 -1.62
C GLY A 110 18.88 28.96 -2.60
N PRO A 111 18.09 28.80 -3.66
CA PRO A 111 18.32 27.79 -4.68
C PRO A 111 19.69 27.98 -5.33
N ASP A 112 20.33 26.88 -5.72
CA ASP A 112 21.50 26.95 -6.59
C ASP A 112 21.13 27.45 -8.01
N GLU A 113 22.13 27.67 -8.85
CA GLU A 113 21.92 28.21 -10.20
C GLU A 113 21.04 27.29 -11.07
N ALA A 114 21.18 25.97 -10.91
CA ALA A 114 20.38 24.99 -11.65
C ALA A 114 18.93 24.97 -11.17
N GLN A 115 18.71 25.02 -9.86
CA GLN A 115 17.40 25.12 -9.21
C GLN A 115 16.68 26.41 -9.61
N THR A 116 17.40 27.54 -9.61
CA THR A 116 16.87 28.83 -10.07
C THR A 116 16.46 28.77 -11.54
N GLY A 117 17.30 28.18 -12.40
CA GLY A 117 16.98 27.97 -13.82
C GLY A 117 15.73 27.09 -14.05
N ARG A 118 15.49 26.08 -13.19
CA ARG A 118 14.26 25.26 -13.24
C ARG A 118 13.02 26.08 -12.85
N LEU A 119 13.10 26.87 -11.78
CA LEU A 119 12.00 27.74 -11.37
C LEU A 119 11.69 28.77 -12.46
N GLN A 120 12.70 29.43 -13.02
CA GLN A 120 12.50 30.35 -14.15
C GLN A 120 11.83 29.65 -15.35
N SER A 121 12.28 28.45 -15.71
CA SER A 121 11.69 27.67 -16.81
C SER A 121 10.23 27.26 -16.56
N LEU A 122 9.87 26.98 -15.31
CA LEU A 122 8.49 26.69 -14.89
C LEU A 122 7.62 27.94 -14.97
N TYR A 123 8.12 29.07 -14.45
CA TYR A 123 7.45 30.36 -14.52
C TYR A 123 7.15 30.77 -15.97
N GLU A 124 8.16 30.73 -16.84
CA GLU A 124 8.00 31.07 -18.26
C GLU A 124 6.98 30.18 -18.97
N ALA A 125 6.86 28.92 -18.56
CA ALA A 125 5.89 27.98 -19.11
C ALA A 125 4.44 28.31 -18.68
N LEU A 126 4.25 28.94 -17.52
CA LEU A 126 2.94 29.36 -17.00
C LEU A 126 2.47 30.69 -17.60
N VAL A 127 3.38 31.54 -18.08
CA VAL A 127 3.06 32.86 -18.65
C VAL A 127 1.92 32.82 -19.69
N PRO A 128 1.88 31.88 -20.66
CA PRO A 128 0.79 31.84 -21.65
C PRO A 128 -0.61 31.59 -21.05
N TYR A 129 -0.69 31.02 -19.85
CA TYR A 129 -1.95 30.66 -19.21
C TYR A 129 -2.39 31.67 -18.14
N PHE A 130 -1.43 32.36 -17.51
CA PHE A 130 -1.68 33.29 -16.42
C PHE A 130 -1.41 34.76 -16.80
N SER A 131 -1.05 35.08 -18.04
CA SER A 131 -0.88 36.47 -18.48
C SER A 131 -2.14 37.01 -19.15
N ALA A 132 -2.55 38.24 -18.80
CA ALA A 132 -3.57 39.01 -19.50
C ALA A 132 -2.98 40.31 -20.06
N ALA A 133 -3.25 40.62 -21.33
CA ALA A 133 -2.70 41.81 -22.00
C ALA A 133 -3.23 43.14 -21.43
N GLU A 134 -4.35 43.09 -20.72
CA GLU A 134 -5.05 44.24 -20.14
C GLU A 134 -4.60 44.53 -18.69
N ASP A 135 -3.80 43.64 -18.08
CA ASP A 135 -3.27 43.82 -16.73
C ASP A 135 -2.08 44.80 -16.75
N PRO A 136 -2.15 45.95 -16.06
CA PRO A 136 -1.08 46.93 -16.04
C PRO A 136 0.15 46.48 -15.23
N ALA A 137 0.02 45.47 -14.36
CA ALA A 137 1.09 44.97 -13.52
C ALA A 137 0.99 43.43 -13.35
N PRO A 138 1.14 42.66 -14.45
CA PRO A 138 0.88 41.24 -14.44
C PRO A 138 1.86 40.49 -13.56
N LEU A 139 1.34 39.54 -12.77
CA LEU A 139 2.16 38.62 -11.99
C LEU A 139 3.03 37.73 -12.91
N TYR A 140 2.53 37.43 -14.12
CA TYR A 140 3.20 36.65 -15.14
C TYR A 140 3.43 37.46 -16.41
N ALA A 141 4.70 37.66 -16.77
CA ALA A 141 5.13 38.31 -17.99
C ALA A 141 6.38 37.64 -18.57
N HIS A 142 6.53 37.67 -19.89
CA HIS A 142 7.74 37.17 -20.56
C HIS A 142 8.98 37.93 -20.09
N GLY A 143 10.02 37.22 -19.66
CA GLY A 143 11.21 37.80 -19.05
C GLY A 143 11.00 38.39 -17.64
N GLY A 144 9.83 38.12 -17.03
CA GLY A 144 9.55 38.47 -15.64
C GLY A 144 10.26 37.54 -14.64
N ASP A 145 10.10 37.89 -13.37
CA ASP A 145 10.75 37.23 -12.24
C ASP A 145 9.79 36.27 -11.53
N TRP A 146 10.27 35.05 -11.25
CA TRP A 146 9.50 33.99 -10.63
C TRP A 146 9.28 34.20 -9.13
N GLU A 147 10.10 35.01 -8.45
CA GLU A 147 10.11 35.12 -6.97
C GLU A 147 8.75 35.54 -6.38
N LYS A 148 7.98 36.37 -7.09
CA LYS A 148 6.65 36.80 -6.64
C LYS A 148 5.56 35.75 -6.90
N ALA A 149 5.74 34.96 -7.94
CA ALA A 149 4.80 33.94 -8.39
C ALA A 149 4.93 32.64 -7.57
N PHE A 150 6.15 32.29 -7.16
CA PHE A 150 6.42 31.09 -6.36
C PHE A 150 6.75 31.46 -4.91
N ALA A 151 5.72 31.49 -4.07
CA ALA A 151 5.82 31.95 -2.69
C ALA A 151 6.64 31.02 -1.78
N SER A 152 6.64 29.71 -2.06
CA SER A 152 7.48 28.74 -1.37
C SER A 152 7.81 27.57 -2.29
N TYR A 153 9.00 27.01 -2.14
CA TYR A 153 9.48 25.88 -2.93
C TYR A 153 10.44 25.04 -2.11
N ASP A 154 10.37 23.73 -2.30
CA ASP A 154 11.30 22.75 -1.74
C ASP A 154 11.88 21.90 -2.87
N PHE A 155 13.11 21.43 -2.69
CA PHE A 155 13.79 20.53 -3.61
C PHE A 155 14.08 19.19 -2.93
N ASP A 156 14.11 18.11 -3.71
CA ASP A 156 14.60 16.81 -3.27
C ASP A 156 16.14 16.73 -3.33
N ASP A 157 16.69 15.60 -2.89
CA ASP A 157 18.14 15.33 -2.88
C ASP A 157 18.78 15.38 -4.28
N ASP A 158 17.98 15.22 -5.34
CA ASP A 158 18.40 15.32 -6.75
C ASP A 158 18.28 16.76 -7.30
N GLY A 159 17.90 17.73 -6.46
CA GLY A 159 17.72 19.13 -6.82
C GLY A 159 16.51 19.38 -7.73
N ARG A 160 15.51 18.49 -7.73
CA ARG A 160 14.24 18.67 -8.44
C ARG A 160 13.18 19.19 -7.49
N VAL A 161 12.22 19.94 -8.01
CA VAL A 161 11.10 20.47 -7.20
C VAL A 161 10.32 19.31 -6.57
N SER A 162 10.21 19.33 -5.24
CA SER A 162 9.45 18.39 -4.43
C SER A 162 8.15 19.02 -3.89
N ARG A 163 8.17 20.33 -3.64
CA ARG A 163 6.99 21.14 -3.31
C ARG A 163 7.09 22.50 -3.98
N LEU A 164 5.97 23.02 -4.49
CA LEU A 164 5.89 24.34 -5.10
C LEU A 164 4.53 24.97 -4.79
N LEU A 165 4.56 26.18 -4.24
CA LEU A 165 3.36 27.01 -4.04
C LEU A 165 3.32 28.07 -5.14
N VAL A 166 2.37 27.92 -6.06
CA VAL A 166 2.17 28.78 -7.23
C VAL A 166 1.01 29.74 -6.95
N ARG A 167 1.27 31.04 -7.01
CA ARG A 167 0.21 32.06 -6.99
C ARG A 167 -0.28 32.30 -8.39
N TYR A 168 -1.58 32.19 -8.61
CA TYR A 168 -2.18 32.51 -9.90
C TYR A 168 -2.99 33.82 -9.83
N PRO A 169 -3.18 34.52 -10.96
CA PRO A 169 -3.99 35.74 -10.96
C PRO A 169 -5.47 35.45 -10.75
N ALA A 170 -6.18 36.38 -10.08
CA ALA A 170 -7.61 36.26 -9.78
C ALA A 170 -8.54 36.20 -11.03
N TYR A 171 -8.03 36.53 -12.21
CA TYR A 171 -8.78 36.39 -13.47
C TYR A 171 -8.60 35.03 -14.14
N PHE A 172 -7.73 34.16 -13.61
CA PHE A 172 -7.64 32.78 -14.08
C PHE A 172 -8.94 32.04 -13.75
N THR A 173 -9.49 31.31 -14.71
CA THR A 173 -10.75 30.57 -14.56
C THR A 173 -10.53 29.26 -13.81
N ASP A 174 -10.05 29.33 -12.57
CA ASP A 174 -9.84 28.14 -11.75
C ASP A 174 -11.14 27.35 -11.56
N GLY A 175 -12.33 27.96 -11.54
CA GLY A 175 -13.62 27.25 -11.50
C GLY A 175 -13.88 26.29 -12.69
N GLU A 176 -13.10 26.36 -13.77
CA GLU A 176 -13.22 25.47 -14.94
C GLU A 176 -12.28 24.26 -14.82
N PRO A 177 -12.79 23.01 -14.78
CA PRO A 177 -11.96 21.80 -14.68
C PRO A 177 -10.91 21.69 -15.80
N ASP A 178 -11.28 22.08 -17.02
CA ASP A 178 -10.37 22.05 -18.17
C ASP A 178 -9.22 23.05 -18.02
N ALA A 179 -9.44 24.18 -17.32
CA ALA A 179 -8.39 25.15 -17.03
C ALA A 179 -7.40 24.59 -16.01
N ARG A 180 -7.88 23.98 -14.92
CA ARG A 180 -7.03 23.30 -13.93
C ARG A 180 -6.21 22.18 -14.56
N ALA A 181 -6.86 21.30 -15.32
CA ALA A 181 -6.20 20.16 -15.96
C ALA A 181 -5.03 20.58 -16.89
N ARG A 182 -5.17 21.70 -17.61
CA ARG A 182 -4.09 22.25 -18.45
C ARG A 182 -2.87 22.67 -17.62
N ILE A 183 -3.09 23.33 -16.48
CA ILE A 183 -2.02 23.75 -15.57
C ILE A 183 -1.34 22.55 -14.91
N GLU A 184 -2.12 21.59 -14.41
CA GLU A 184 -1.59 20.37 -13.79
C GLU A 184 -0.74 19.56 -14.78
N GLN A 185 -1.24 19.38 -16.01
CA GLN A 185 -0.50 18.69 -17.08
C GLN A 185 0.82 19.39 -17.41
N LEU A 186 0.82 20.72 -17.49
CA LEU A 186 2.01 21.53 -17.74
C LEU A 186 3.03 21.37 -16.60
N LEU A 187 2.59 21.52 -15.36
CA LEU A 187 3.43 21.43 -14.17
C LEU A 187 4.01 20.02 -14.01
N HIS A 188 3.22 18.98 -14.22
CA HIS A 188 3.71 17.59 -14.26
C HIS A 188 4.80 17.42 -15.34
N ALA A 189 4.56 17.93 -16.56
CA ALA A 189 5.51 17.79 -17.66
C ALA A 189 6.84 18.51 -17.41
N LYS A 190 6.79 19.67 -16.75
CA LYS A 190 7.96 20.52 -16.48
C LYS A 190 8.70 20.18 -15.19
N SER A 191 8.00 19.66 -14.18
CA SER A 191 8.59 19.30 -12.89
C SER A 191 9.29 17.95 -12.92
N GLY A 192 9.01 17.08 -13.89
CA GLY A 192 9.76 15.85 -14.15
C GLY A 192 8.87 14.62 -14.18
N ARG A 193 9.00 13.83 -15.26
CA ARG A 193 8.22 12.60 -15.50
C ARG A 193 8.64 11.47 -14.55
N GLY A 194 7.71 10.54 -14.32
CA GLY A 194 7.95 9.34 -13.49
C GLY A 194 7.73 9.55 -11.99
N ARG A 195 7.13 10.68 -11.59
CA ARG A 195 6.73 10.98 -10.21
C ARG A 195 5.24 11.29 -10.18
N GLU A 196 4.59 10.90 -9.11
CA GLU A 196 3.20 11.23 -8.87
C GLU A 196 3.12 12.54 -8.09
N TYR A 197 2.32 13.48 -8.58
CA TYR A 197 2.12 14.79 -7.97
C TYR A 197 0.68 14.93 -7.51
N HIS A 198 0.51 15.56 -6.36
CA HIS A 198 -0.76 16.03 -5.83
C HIS A 198 -0.88 17.53 -6.08
N PHE A 199 -2.05 17.96 -6.52
CA PHE A 199 -2.38 19.36 -6.82
C PHE A 199 -3.52 19.80 -5.91
N GLU A 200 -3.25 20.79 -5.07
CA GLU A 200 -4.23 21.37 -4.16
C GLU A 200 -4.49 22.82 -4.56
N TRP A 201 -5.71 23.08 -5.02
CA TRP A 201 -6.17 24.42 -5.43
C TRP A 201 -6.87 25.11 -4.25
N ASP A 202 -6.33 26.24 -3.82
CA ASP A 202 -6.97 27.19 -2.91
C ASP A 202 -7.57 28.33 -3.75
N GLU A 203 -8.84 28.15 -4.11
CA GLU A 203 -9.62 29.10 -4.90
C GLU A 203 -9.81 30.46 -4.19
N GLU A 204 -9.86 30.47 -2.86
CA GLU A 204 -10.01 31.70 -2.08
C GLU A 204 -8.70 32.50 -2.05
N GLY A 205 -7.58 31.78 -1.92
CA GLY A 205 -6.23 32.35 -1.90
C GLY A 205 -5.63 32.68 -3.27
N ASN A 206 -6.20 32.13 -4.35
CA ASN A 206 -5.56 32.05 -5.68
C ASN A 206 -4.18 31.36 -5.63
N GLU A 207 -4.10 30.26 -4.88
CA GLU A 207 -2.86 29.51 -4.67
C GLU A 207 -3.02 28.05 -5.11
N LEU A 208 -2.01 27.52 -5.79
CA LEU A 208 -1.91 26.12 -6.19
C LEU A 208 -0.68 25.51 -5.51
N THR A 209 -0.90 24.55 -4.62
CA THR A 209 0.18 23.76 -4.03
C THR A 209 0.40 22.49 -4.84
N VAL A 210 1.61 22.34 -5.36
CA VAL A 210 2.09 21.13 -6.03
C VAL A 210 3.00 20.38 -5.07
N THR A 211 2.69 19.12 -4.78
CA THR A 211 3.52 18.28 -3.89
C THR A 211 3.83 16.94 -4.56
N VAL A 212 5.10 16.54 -4.55
CA VAL A 212 5.50 15.18 -4.96
C VAL A 212 5.07 14.20 -3.88
N LEU A 213 4.32 13.18 -4.27
CA LEU A 213 3.90 12.13 -3.35
C LEU A 213 4.99 11.06 -3.21
N PRO A 214 5.25 10.56 -1.98
CA PRO A 214 6.12 9.41 -1.81
C PRO A 214 5.51 8.17 -2.49
N PRO A 215 6.36 7.21 -2.91
CA PRO A 215 5.86 5.93 -3.40
C PRO A 215 5.16 5.17 -2.28
N LEU A 216 3.94 4.66 -2.53
CA LEU A 216 3.30 3.73 -1.59
C LEU A 216 4.15 2.46 -1.42
N PRO A 217 4.15 1.85 -0.22
CA PRO A 217 4.96 0.67 0.11
C PRO A 217 4.57 -0.56 -0.73
N THR A 218 5.51 -1.11 -1.49
CA THR A 218 5.32 -2.30 -2.36
C THR A 218 5.68 -3.63 -1.69
N ASP A 219 6.20 -3.57 -0.46
CA ASP A 219 6.70 -4.69 0.34
C ASP A 219 5.62 -5.34 1.22
N ILE A 220 4.38 -4.85 1.18
CA ILE A 220 3.27 -5.43 1.92
C ILE A 220 2.85 -6.75 1.27
N THR A 221 3.03 -7.85 1.98
CA THR A 221 2.57 -9.18 1.56
C THR A 221 1.19 -9.52 2.14
N ALA A 222 0.60 -10.60 1.63
CA ALA A 222 -0.57 -11.23 2.22
C ALA A 222 -0.34 -11.48 3.72
N GLN A 223 -1.31 -11.08 4.55
CA GLN A 223 -1.33 -11.34 5.99
C GLN A 223 -2.76 -11.23 6.50
N ARG A 224 -2.99 -11.57 7.77
CA ARG A 224 -4.28 -11.31 8.41
C ARG A 224 -4.39 -9.82 8.73
N PHE A 225 -5.30 -9.13 8.05
CA PHE A 225 -5.60 -7.74 8.33
C PHE A 225 -6.64 -7.61 9.44
N VAL A 226 -6.39 -6.76 10.44
CA VAL A 226 -7.29 -6.55 11.57
C VAL A 226 -8.40 -5.56 11.19
N THR A 227 -9.50 -6.07 10.64
CA THR A 227 -10.65 -5.27 10.20
C THR A 227 -11.91 -5.50 11.05
N ALA A 228 -12.92 -4.64 10.91
CA ALA A 228 -14.23 -4.88 11.50
C ALA A 228 -15.01 -5.94 10.68
N PRO A 229 -16.04 -6.59 11.24
CA PRO A 229 -16.89 -7.51 10.47
C PRO A 229 -17.48 -6.84 9.22
N GLY A 230 -17.36 -7.50 8.07
CA GLY A 230 -17.81 -6.95 6.78
C GLY A 230 -16.87 -5.91 6.17
N GLU A 231 -15.63 -5.78 6.65
CA GLU A 231 -14.59 -4.95 6.05
C GLU A 231 -13.50 -5.81 5.40
N THR A 232 -13.23 -5.56 4.13
CA THR A 232 -12.18 -6.19 3.33
C THR A 232 -11.15 -5.13 2.92
N VAL A 233 -9.86 -5.42 3.11
CA VAL A 233 -8.77 -4.54 2.68
C VAL A 233 -8.49 -4.78 1.20
N LEU A 234 -8.62 -3.74 0.38
CA LEU A 234 -8.22 -3.77 -1.03
C LEU A 234 -6.73 -3.48 -1.22
N GLY A 235 -6.16 -2.69 -0.31
CA GLY A 235 -4.76 -2.30 -0.31
C GLY A 235 -4.50 -1.11 0.59
N PHE A 236 -3.44 -0.36 0.31
CA PHE A 236 -2.96 0.73 1.15
C PHE A 236 -2.75 2.01 0.33
N THR A 237 -2.93 3.16 0.98
CA THR A 237 -2.99 4.48 0.33
C THR A 237 -2.12 5.50 1.06
N ASP A 238 -2.28 6.78 0.75
CA ASP A 238 -1.54 7.86 1.42
C ASP A 238 -2.11 8.16 2.81
N PRO A 239 -1.26 8.55 3.78
CA PRO A 239 -1.71 8.87 5.14
C PRO A 239 -2.67 10.06 5.23
N THR A 240 -2.65 10.95 4.25
CA THR A 240 -3.52 12.13 4.17
C THR A 240 -4.94 11.79 3.74
N ASP A 241 -5.12 10.69 3.02
CA ASP A 241 -6.37 10.39 2.33
C ASP A 241 -7.35 9.61 3.21
N VAL A 242 -6.86 8.99 4.29
CA VAL A 242 -7.68 8.21 5.24
C VAL A 242 -7.26 8.47 6.69
N GLN A 243 -8.25 8.47 7.59
CA GLN A 243 -8.02 8.78 9.01
C GLN A 243 -7.58 7.58 9.86
N ARG A 244 -7.84 6.36 9.37
CA ARG A 244 -7.55 5.11 10.10
C ARG A 244 -6.26 4.51 9.57
N THR A 245 -5.48 3.87 10.44
CA THR A 245 -4.37 2.99 10.07
C THR A 245 -4.65 1.54 10.49
N LEU A 246 -3.97 0.59 9.86
CA LEU A 246 -3.92 -0.81 10.29
C LEU A 246 -2.51 -1.21 10.70
N PRO A 247 -2.35 -1.94 11.80
CA PRO A 247 -1.06 -2.52 12.17
C PRO A 247 -0.73 -3.67 11.23
N LEU A 248 0.38 -3.54 10.50
CA LEU A 248 0.92 -4.57 9.61
C LEU A 248 2.19 -5.16 10.21
N SER A 249 2.37 -6.46 10.00
CA SER A 249 3.56 -7.19 10.44
C SER A 249 4.60 -7.24 9.32
N TYR A 250 5.85 -6.91 9.66
CA TYR A 250 7.03 -6.94 8.79
C TYR A 250 8.13 -7.73 9.51
N GLY A 251 8.05 -9.07 9.47
CA GLY A 251 8.91 -9.92 10.29
C GLY A 251 8.65 -9.68 11.78
N GLU A 252 9.65 -9.17 12.51
CA GLU A 252 9.53 -8.81 13.93
C GLU A 252 9.03 -7.38 14.18
N GLU A 253 8.96 -6.54 13.14
CA GLU A 253 8.52 -5.15 13.24
C GLU A 253 7.02 -5.00 12.96
N GLN A 254 6.40 -3.98 13.55
CA GLN A 254 5.04 -3.56 13.21
C GLN A 254 5.00 -2.13 12.71
N ARG A 255 4.22 -1.91 11.66
CA ARG A 255 4.04 -0.60 11.04
C ARG A 255 2.55 -0.33 10.83
N ASP A 256 2.11 0.84 11.27
CA ASP A 256 0.77 1.33 11.00
C ASP A 256 0.70 1.92 9.58
N VAL A 257 -0.20 1.39 8.75
CA VAL A 257 -0.35 1.83 7.36
C VAL A 257 -1.82 2.16 7.06
N PRO A 258 -2.11 3.30 6.40
CA PRO A 258 -3.45 3.68 5.96
C PRO A 258 -4.07 2.68 4.95
N PRO A 259 -5.18 2.01 5.27
CA PRO A 259 -5.82 1.03 4.39
C PRO A 259 -6.87 1.67 3.46
N VAL A 260 -7.07 1.06 2.29
CA VAL A 260 -8.29 1.20 1.50
C VAL A 260 -9.23 0.06 1.88
N VAL A 261 -10.25 0.38 2.67
CA VAL A 261 -11.21 -0.61 3.19
C VAL A 261 -12.51 -0.57 2.42
N TRP A 262 -12.86 -1.70 1.82
CA TRP A 262 -14.15 -1.93 1.18
C TRP A 262 -15.12 -2.60 2.17
N ARG A 263 -16.32 -2.05 2.30
CA ARG A 263 -17.37 -2.57 3.17
C ARG A 263 -18.33 -3.45 2.36
N THR A 264 -18.67 -4.62 2.88
CA THR A 264 -19.61 -5.58 2.30
C THR A 264 -20.77 -5.88 3.24
N GLY A 265 -21.67 -6.77 2.81
CA GLY A 265 -22.84 -7.19 3.57
C GLY A 265 -24.05 -6.25 3.47
N VAL A 266 -25.10 -6.56 4.25
CA VAL A 266 -26.44 -5.97 4.09
C VAL A 266 -26.51 -4.45 4.27
N ARG A 267 -25.54 -3.85 4.97
CA ARG A 267 -25.46 -2.39 5.20
C ARG A 267 -24.58 -1.66 4.19
N SER A 268 -23.84 -2.38 3.35
CA SER A 268 -23.00 -1.75 2.33
C SER A 268 -23.87 -1.15 1.23
N THR A 269 -23.55 0.07 0.82
CA THR A 269 -24.13 0.68 -0.39
C THR A 269 -23.50 0.11 -1.65
N GLU A 270 -22.26 -0.38 -1.57
CA GLU A 270 -21.46 -0.87 -2.70
C GLU A 270 -21.03 -2.33 -2.44
N PRO A 271 -21.96 -3.29 -2.55
CA PRO A 271 -21.76 -4.69 -2.16
C PRO A 271 -20.96 -5.53 -3.17
N HIS A 272 -20.69 -5.01 -4.37
CA HIS A 272 -19.97 -5.68 -5.45
C HIS A 272 -18.83 -4.81 -5.97
N LEU A 273 -17.77 -5.45 -6.47
CA LEU A 273 -16.51 -4.81 -6.89
C LEU A 273 -16.18 -5.15 -8.34
N LEU A 274 -15.74 -4.15 -9.09
CA LEU A 274 -15.08 -4.31 -10.39
C LEU A 274 -13.61 -3.95 -10.26
N VAL A 275 -12.74 -4.83 -10.74
CA VAL A 275 -11.29 -4.63 -10.83
C VAL A 275 -10.93 -4.60 -12.31
N ALA A 276 -10.25 -3.54 -12.75
CA ALA A 276 -9.77 -3.38 -14.11
C ALA A 276 -8.24 -3.27 -14.13
N GLY A 277 -7.57 -3.84 -15.12
CA GLY A 277 -6.14 -3.63 -15.31
C GLY A 277 -5.59 -4.39 -16.50
N GLU A 278 -4.39 -4.06 -16.96
CA GLU A 278 -3.71 -4.84 -18.00
C GLU A 278 -3.17 -6.17 -17.45
N PRO A 279 -2.84 -7.16 -18.30
CA PRO A 279 -2.12 -8.36 -17.88
C PRO A 279 -0.87 -8.01 -17.05
N GLY A 280 -0.65 -8.72 -15.94
CA GLY A 280 0.52 -8.51 -15.08
C GLY A 280 0.45 -7.31 -14.13
N THR A 281 -0.65 -6.53 -14.14
CA THR A 281 -0.83 -5.38 -13.23
C THR A 281 -1.22 -5.77 -11.80
N GLY A 282 -1.55 -7.05 -11.55
CA GLY A 282 -1.85 -7.57 -10.22
C GLY A 282 -3.34 -7.76 -9.90
N THR A 283 -4.23 -7.78 -10.90
CA THR A 283 -5.67 -8.04 -10.73
C THR A 283 -5.94 -9.39 -10.04
N THR A 284 -5.33 -10.48 -10.54
CA THR A 284 -5.42 -11.82 -9.94
C THR A 284 -4.87 -11.86 -8.52
N THR A 285 -3.79 -11.11 -8.25
CA THR A 285 -3.25 -10.95 -6.88
C THR A 285 -4.25 -10.29 -5.95
N LEU A 286 -4.97 -9.26 -6.40
CA LEU A 286 -6.04 -8.64 -5.63
C LEU A 286 -7.19 -9.63 -5.36
N LEU A 287 -7.63 -10.39 -6.37
CA LEU A 287 -8.70 -11.38 -6.21
C LEU A 287 -8.30 -12.48 -5.21
N ARG A 288 -7.06 -12.98 -5.28
CA ARG A 288 -6.52 -13.95 -4.31
C ARG A 288 -6.47 -13.36 -2.91
N SER A 289 -6.06 -12.09 -2.77
CA SER A 289 -6.05 -11.38 -1.48
C SER A 289 -7.45 -11.24 -0.88
N ILE A 290 -8.45 -10.95 -1.72
CA ILE A 290 -9.86 -10.89 -1.30
C ILE A 290 -10.36 -12.29 -0.91
N ALA A 291 -10.05 -13.33 -1.67
CA ALA A 291 -10.44 -14.71 -1.38
C ALA A 291 -9.93 -15.17 0.00
N LEU A 292 -8.64 -14.93 0.30
CA LEU A 292 -8.05 -15.28 1.59
C LEU A 292 -8.67 -14.50 2.77
N GLN A 293 -9.13 -13.27 2.54
CA GLN A 293 -9.86 -12.50 3.55
C GLN A 293 -11.30 -13.02 3.73
N ALA A 294 -11.98 -13.36 2.64
CA ALA A 294 -13.34 -13.88 2.64
C ALA A 294 -13.44 -15.23 3.36
N LEU A 295 -12.49 -16.14 3.12
CA LEU A 295 -12.43 -17.49 3.71
C LEU A 295 -12.27 -17.50 5.24
N GLN A 296 -11.96 -16.37 5.88
CA GLN A 296 -11.95 -16.29 7.33
C GLN A 296 -13.36 -16.36 7.95
N TYR A 297 -14.39 -15.96 7.19
CA TYR A 297 -15.75 -15.80 7.73
C TYR A 297 -16.85 -16.22 6.76
N GLY A 298 -16.53 -16.76 5.59
CA GLY A 298 -17.51 -17.09 4.55
C GLY A 298 -17.01 -18.07 3.51
N ASP A 299 -17.87 -18.32 2.53
CA ASP A 299 -17.65 -19.31 1.48
C ASP A 299 -17.30 -18.61 0.15
N VAL A 300 -16.50 -19.27 -0.69
CA VAL A 300 -15.99 -18.70 -1.93
C VAL A 300 -16.22 -19.64 -3.13
N VAL A 301 -16.74 -19.07 -4.22
CA VAL A 301 -16.74 -19.66 -5.56
C VAL A 301 -15.81 -18.82 -6.44
N ILE A 302 -14.91 -19.48 -7.16
CA ILE A 302 -13.95 -18.84 -8.06
C ILE A 302 -14.17 -19.35 -9.47
N VAL A 303 -14.27 -18.42 -10.42
CA VAL A 303 -14.30 -18.71 -11.85
C VAL A 303 -13.09 -18.02 -12.50
N ASP A 304 -12.13 -18.82 -12.96
CA ASP A 304 -10.98 -18.38 -13.74
C ASP A 304 -11.31 -18.50 -15.23
N GLY A 305 -11.86 -17.43 -15.79
CA GLY A 305 -12.24 -17.35 -17.21
C GLY A 305 -11.05 -17.38 -18.16
N GLY A 306 -9.83 -17.19 -17.66
CA GLY A 306 -8.63 -17.26 -18.48
C GLY A 306 -7.87 -18.57 -18.39
N GLY A 307 -8.31 -19.49 -17.53
CA GLY A 307 -7.82 -20.86 -17.45
C GLY A 307 -6.32 -20.98 -17.14
N THR A 308 -5.74 -20.00 -16.44
CA THR A 308 -4.32 -20.00 -16.09
C THR A 308 -4.02 -20.86 -14.86
N GLY A 309 -5.03 -21.20 -14.07
CA GLY A 309 -4.87 -22.04 -12.88
C GLY A 309 -4.29 -21.28 -11.68
N GLU A 310 -4.29 -19.95 -11.75
CA GLU A 310 -3.76 -19.04 -10.71
C GLU A 310 -4.41 -19.23 -9.34
N TYR A 311 -5.60 -19.84 -9.30
CA TYR A 311 -6.37 -20.08 -8.08
C TYR A 311 -6.22 -21.52 -7.56
N ALA A 312 -5.39 -22.37 -8.18
CA ALA A 312 -5.25 -23.78 -7.81
C ALA A 312 -4.82 -24.01 -6.36
N CYS A 313 -4.14 -23.04 -5.73
CA CYS A 313 -3.78 -23.09 -4.31
C CYS A 313 -4.98 -23.14 -3.35
N LEU A 314 -6.16 -22.71 -3.81
CA LEU A 314 -7.41 -22.66 -3.06
C LEU A 314 -8.28 -23.93 -3.25
N THR A 315 -7.97 -24.78 -4.22
CA THR A 315 -8.76 -25.99 -4.49
C THR A 315 -8.73 -26.97 -3.30
N GLY A 316 -9.92 -27.44 -2.90
CA GLY A 316 -10.09 -28.41 -1.81
C GLY A 316 -9.80 -27.84 -0.42
N ARG A 317 -9.82 -26.52 -0.26
CA ARG A 317 -9.68 -25.82 1.02
C ARG A 317 -11.04 -25.61 1.67
N ASP A 318 -11.08 -25.62 2.99
CA ASP A 318 -12.30 -25.31 3.74
C ASP A 318 -12.85 -23.93 3.36
N GLY A 319 -14.17 -23.83 3.21
CA GLY A 319 -14.88 -22.64 2.69
C GLY A 319 -14.76 -22.40 1.18
N VAL A 320 -13.93 -23.13 0.42
CA VAL A 320 -13.86 -23.01 -1.04
C VAL A 320 -14.82 -24.01 -1.68
N LEU A 321 -15.93 -23.50 -2.20
CA LEU A 321 -16.99 -24.33 -2.78
C LEU A 321 -16.64 -24.83 -4.18
N ALA A 322 -15.98 -24.00 -4.99
CA ALA A 322 -15.52 -24.36 -6.33
C ALA A 322 -14.39 -23.44 -6.82
N VAL A 323 -13.49 -24.01 -7.62
CA VAL A 323 -12.49 -23.28 -8.43
C VAL A 323 -12.60 -23.80 -9.86
N GLU A 324 -13.23 -23.02 -10.72
CA GLU A 324 -13.60 -23.43 -12.07
C GLU A 324 -12.77 -22.71 -13.13
N CYS A 325 -12.03 -23.48 -13.92
CA CYS A 325 -11.25 -22.96 -15.05
C CYS A 325 -11.90 -23.30 -16.41
N GLY A 326 -12.88 -24.21 -16.43
CA GLY A 326 -13.52 -24.69 -17.66
C GLY A 326 -14.94 -24.16 -17.83
N THR A 327 -15.36 -23.90 -19.07
CA THR A 327 -16.67 -23.31 -19.41
C THR A 327 -17.85 -24.06 -18.79
N ALA A 328 -17.85 -25.39 -18.81
CA ALA A 328 -18.95 -26.19 -18.28
C ALA A 328 -19.10 -26.06 -16.75
N GLY A 329 -17.98 -26.17 -16.02
CA GLY A 329 -17.97 -26.04 -14.56
C GLY A 329 -18.25 -24.62 -14.11
N ALA A 330 -17.71 -23.63 -14.82
CA ALA A 330 -18.00 -22.22 -14.57
C ALA A 330 -19.49 -21.89 -14.74
N LEU A 331 -20.13 -22.36 -15.82
CA LEU A 331 -21.57 -22.19 -16.02
C LEU A 331 -22.37 -22.86 -14.90
N GLY A 332 -22.06 -24.11 -14.56
CA GLY A 332 -22.73 -24.82 -13.47
C GLY A 332 -22.60 -24.13 -12.12
N SER A 333 -21.41 -23.62 -11.80
CA SER A 333 -21.14 -22.88 -10.56
C SER A 333 -21.86 -21.54 -10.51
N LEU A 334 -21.91 -20.80 -11.62
CA LEU A 334 -22.64 -19.52 -11.69
C LEU A 334 -24.15 -19.72 -11.66
N GLU A 335 -24.67 -20.76 -12.31
CA GLU A 335 -26.09 -21.14 -12.24
C GLU A 335 -26.48 -21.55 -10.82
N TRP A 336 -25.64 -22.36 -10.15
CA TRP A 336 -25.82 -22.68 -8.74
C TRP A 336 -25.81 -21.42 -7.87
N ALA A 337 -24.86 -20.51 -8.08
CA ALA A 337 -24.74 -19.29 -7.28
C ALA A 337 -25.94 -18.35 -7.46
N ALA A 338 -26.52 -18.28 -8.66
CA ALA A 338 -27.77 -17.57 -8.92
C ALA A 338 -28.94 -18.17 -8.12
N HIS A 339 -29.15 -19.49 -8.21
CA HIS A 339 -30.19 -20.18 -7.44
C HIS A 339 -29.97 -20.07 -5.93
N GLU A 340 -28.72 -20.16 -5.46
CA GLU A 340 -28.38 -20.01 -4.05
C GLU A 340 -28.68 -18.59 -3.55
N THR A 341 -28.43 -17.57 -4.37
CA THR A 341 -28.82 -16.18 -4.05
C THR A 341 -30.33 -16.05 -3.84
N GLU A 342 -31.15 -16.62 -4.73
CA GLU A 342 -32.61 -16.60 -4.61
C GLU A 342 -33.09 -17.37 -3.38
N ARG A 343 -32.52 -18.56 -3.14
CA ARG A 343 -32.83 -19.39 -1.97
C ARG A 343 -32.56 -18.63 -0.67
N ARG A 344 -31.38 -18.00 -0.55
CA ARG A 344 -30.98 -17.17 0.61
C ARG A 344 -31.93 -16.00 0.81
N LEU A 345 -32.32 -15.32 -0.27
CA LEU A 345 -33.26 -14.19 -0.21
C LEU A 345 -34.63 -14.61 0.34
N ILE A 346 -35.16 -15.73 -0.15
CA ILE A 346 -36.45 -16.28 0.31
C ILE A 346 -36.35 -16.69 1.79
N ALA A 347 -35.27 -17.39 2.17
CA ALA A 347 -35.06 -17.86 3.54
C ALA A 347 -34.94 -16.68 4.53
N ALA A 348 -34.14 -15.66 4.19
CA ALA A 348 -33.99 -14.46 5.00
C ALA A 348 -35.31 -13.69 5.16
N ASN A 349 -36.10 -13.55 4.09
CA ASN A 349 -37.41 -12.89 4.15
C ASN A 349 -38.41 -13.66 5.03
N ARG A 350 -38.46 -14.99 4.93
CA ARG A 350 -39.32 -15.83 5.79
C ARG A 350 -38.92 -15.72 7.26
N ALA A 351 -37.61 -15.72 7.56
CA ALA A 351 -37.12 -15.53 8.92
C ALA A 351 -37.55 -14.17 9.48
N LEU A 352 -37.38 -13.10 8.69
CA LEU A 352 -37.81 -11.75 9.07
C LEU A 352 -39.32 -11.65 9.33
N GLN A 353 -40.14 -12.19 8.43
CA GLN A 353 -41.60 -12.16 8.54
C GLN A 353 -42.11 -12.94 9.76
N SER A 354 -41.42 -14.01 10.14
CA SER A 354 -41.76 -14.83 11.30
C SER A 354 -41.12 -14.35 12.60
N GLY A 355 -40.27 -13.31 12.56
CA GLY A 355 -39.56 -12.79 13.74
C GLY A 355 -38.43 -13.71 14.26
N HIS A 356 -37.95 -14.64 13.44
CA HIS A 356 -36.87 -15.57 13.81
C HIS A 356 -35.51 -15.12 13.24
N PRO A 357 -34.39 -15.53 13.86
CA PRO A 357 -33.07 -15.33 13.26
C PRO A 357 -32.96 -16.06 11.93
N ALA A 358 -32.07 -15.57 11.06
CA ALA A 358 -31.74 -16.25 9.81
C ALA A 358 -31.21 -17.68 10.08
N PRO A 359 -31.58 -18.66 9.23
CA PRO A 359 -31.04 -20.03 9.28
C PRO A 359 -29.51 -20.06 9.27
N ASP A 360 -28.91 -21.03 9.95
CA ASP A 360 -27.45 -21.14 10.11
C ASP A 360 -26.71 -21.28 8.77
N ASP A 361 -27.31 -21.99 7.81
CA ASP A 361 -26.75 -22.24 6.48
C ASP A 361 -26.64 -21.00 5.59
N ILE A 362 -27.28 -19.88 5.98
CA ILE A 362 -27.22 -18.61 5.24
C ILE A 362 -26.54 -17.49 6.04
N LYS A 363 -25.97 -17.81 7.21
CA LYS A 363 -25.24 -16.83 8.03
C LYS A 363 -23.88 -16.49 7.45
N ASN A 364 -23.23 -17.46 6.82
CA ASN A 364 -21.94 -17.26 6.17
C ASN A 364 -22.14 -16.53 4.83
N PRO A 365 -21.46 -15.39 4.59
CA PRO A 365 -21.51 -14.70 3.32
C PRO A 365 -20.90 -15.56 2.20
N LEU A 366 -21.51 -15.51 1.02
CA LEU A 366 -21.01 -16.16 -0.19
C LEU A 366 -20.30 -15.14 -1.06
N TRP A 367 -19.08 -15.45 -1.49
CA TRP A 367 -18.27 -14.64 -2.38
C TRP A 367 -18.13 -15.31 -3.73
N ILE A 368 -18.43 -14.57 -4.80
CA ILE A 368 -18.30 -15.03 -6.18
C ILE A 368 -17.20 -14.18 -6.83
N LEU A 369 -16.04 -14.77 -7.05
CA LEU A 369 -14.90 -14.13 -7.72
C LEU A 369 -14.87 -14.62 -9.17
N VAL A 370 -14.97 -13.69 -10.12
CA VAL A 370 -14.96 -14.01 -11.55
C VAL A 370 -13.83 -13.23 -12.20
N ASP A 371 -12.78 -13.94 -12.61
CA ASP A 371 -11.62 -13.39 -13.29
C ASP A 371 -11.79 -13.57 -14.81
N ARG A 372 -11.78 -12.47 -15.57
CA ARG A 372 -11.95 -12.42 -17.03
C ARG A 372 -13.24 -13.11 -17.53
N PRO A 373 -14.44 -12.65 -17.10
CA PRO A 373 -15.70 -13.22 -17.58
C PRO A 373 -15.90 -13.11 -19.09
N THR A 374 -15.33 -12.10 -19.75
CA THR A 374 -15.47 -11.92 -21.21
C THR A 374 -14.78 -13.03 -21.99
N ALA A 375 -13.59 -13.47 -21.55
CA ALA A 375 -12.89 -14.61 -22.12
C ALA A 375 -13.75 -15.89 -22.05
N LEU A 376 -14.40 -16.11 -20.91
CA LEU A 376 -15.34 -17.22 -20.73
C LEU A 376 -16.58 -17.09 -21.62
N ALA A 377 -17.12 -15.89 -21.78
CA ALA A 377 -18.27 -15.62 -22.64
C ALA A 377 -17.97 -15.92 -24.12
N HIS A 378 -16.76 -15.58 -24.59
CA HIS A 378 -16.30 -15.95 -25.93
C HIS A 378 -16.25 -17.47 -26.13
N LEU A 379 -15.73 -18.22 -25.15
CA LEU A 379 -15.71 -19.69 -25.18
C LEU A 379 -17.12 -20.29 -25.15
N ALA A 380 -17.99 -19.80 -24.26
CA ALA A 380 -19.38 -20.25 -24.17
C ALA A 380 -20.15 -20.02 -25.47
N THR A 381 -19.94 -18.87 -26.12
CA THR A 381 -20.58 -18.55 -27.40
C THR A 381 -20.11 -19.49 -28.51
N ALA A 382 -18.82 -19.81 -28.55
CA ALA A 382 -18.27 -20.77 -29.51
C ALA A 382 -18.88 -22.17 -29.36
N ASP A 383 -19.21 -22.55 -28.12
CA ASP A 383 -19.88 -23.83 -27.78
C ASP A 383 -21.41 -23.78 -27.90
N GLY A 384 -22.00 -22.65 -28.33
CA GLY A 384 -23.45 -22.46 -28.41
C GLY A 384 -24.16 -22.48 -27.04
N ARG A 385 -23.43 -22.14 -25.97
CA ARG A 385 -23.92 -22.12 -24.59
C ARG A 385 -24.37 -20.71 -24.17
N THR A 386 -25.11 -20.65 -23.07
CA THR A 386 -25.52 -19.39 -22.43
C THR A 386 -24.31 -18.55 -22.06
N ASP A 387 -24.41 -17.23 -22.23
CA ASP A 387 -23.42 -16.27 -21.75
C ASP A 387 -23.29 -16.35 -20.21
N PRO A 388 -22.13 -16.72 -19.65
CA PRO A 388 -21.89 -16.77 -18.21
C PRO A 388 -22.20 -15.46 -17.49
N GLN A 389 -22.04 -14.31 -18.16
CA GLN A 389 -22.32 -13.01 -17.55
C GLN A 389 -23.80 -12.82 -17.24
N SER A 390 -24.70 -13.45 -18.00
CA SER A 390 -26.14 -13.39 -17.76
C SER A 390 -26.52 -14.00 -16.40
N LEU A 391 -25.78 -15.02 -15.94
CA LEU A 391 -25.99 -15.68 -14.66
C LEU A 391 -25.58 -14.82 -13.46
N LEU A 392 -24.78 -13.77 -13.67
CA LEU A 392 -24.41 -12.82 -12.62
C LEU A 392 -25.52 -11.81 -12.30
N GLN A 393 -26.57 -11.72 -13.13
CA GLN A 393 -27.63 -10.72 -12.95
C GLN A 393 -28.31 -10.83 -11.58
N VAL A 394 -28.66 -12.04 -11.15
CA VAL A 394 -29.35 -12.27 -9.87
C VAL A 394 -28.41 -11.99 -8.68
N PRO A 395 -27.20 -12.57 -8.60
CA PRO A 395 -26.22 -12.23 -7.58
C PRO A 395 -25.90 -10.73 -7.47
N LEU A 396 -25.76 -10.02 -8.60
CA LEU A 396 -25.45 -8.59 -8.61
C LEU A 396 -26.63 -7.70 -8.17
N ARG A 397 -27.87 -8.10 -8.51
CA ARG A 397 -29.05 -7.31 -8.18
C ARG A 397 -29.55 -7.56 -6.75
N HIS A 398 -29.45 -8.80 -6.29
CA HIS A 398 -30.06 -9.24 -5.04
C HIS A 398 -29.05 -9.68 -3.97
N GLY A 399 -27.77 -9.80 -4.33
CA GLY A 399 -26.74 -10.38 -3.47
C GLY A 399 -26.59 -9.66 -2.14
N ARG A 400 -26.64 -8.32 -2.12
CA ARG A 400 -26.61 -7.55 -0.87
C ARG A 400 -27.58 -8.05 0.19
N ALA A 401 -28.83 -8.32 -0.20
CA ALA A 401 -29.88 -8.77 0.71
C ALA A 401 -29.75 -10.26 1.06
N ALA A 402 -29.13 -11.04 0.16
CA ALA A 402 -28.87 -12.46 0.32
C ALA A 402 -27.52 -12.79 0.98
N GLY A 403 -26.71 -11.80 1.35
CA GLY A 403 -25.35 -12.02 1.86
C GLY A 403 -24.40 -12.60 0.79
N VAL A 404 -24.61 -12.23 -0.48
CA VAL A 404 -23.78 -12.62 -1.61
C VAL A 404 -23.03 -11.41 -2.16
N THR A 405 -21.71 -11.53 -2.26
CA THR A 405 -20.81 -10.51 -2.80
C THR A 405 -20.19 -11.02 -4.09
N VAL A 406 -20.08 -10.13 -5.09
CA VAL A 406 -19.56 -10.45 -6.42
C VAL A 406 -18.38 -9.55 -6.69
N VAL A 407 -17.27 -10.14 -7.12
CA VAL A 407 -16.06 -9.44 -7.52
C VAL A 407 -15.73 -9.87 -8.92
N VAL A 408 -15.65 -8.91 -9.84
CA VAL A 408 -15.31 -9.16 -11.24
C VAL A 408 -13.96 -8.51 -11.53
N ALA A 409 -13.01 -9.26 -12.08
CA ALA A 409 -11.80 -8.72 -12.67
C ALA A 409 -11.87 -8.80 -14.19
N GLU A 410 -11.47 -7.72 -14.88
CA GLU A 410 -11.43 -7.68 -16.34
C GLU A 410 -10.25 -6.83 -16.84
N HIS A 411 -9.81 -7.10 -18.07
CA HIS A 411 -8.82 -6.27 -18.74
C HIS A 411 -9.40 -5.02 -19.37
N PHE A 412 -8.61 -3.94 -19.44
CA PHE A 412 -9.05 -2.67 -20.02
C PHE A 412 -9.65 -2.83 -21.42
N GLU A 413 -9.00 -3.63 -22.28
CA GLU A 413 -9.42 -3.84 -23.66
C GLU A 413 -10.78 -4.56 -23.78
N HIS A 414 -11.25 -5.20 -22.70
CA HIS A 414 -12.48 -5.98 -22.68
C HIS A 414 -13.62 -5.38 -21.83
N LEU A 415 -13.39 -4.22 -21.19
CA LEU A 415 -14.41 -3.61 -20.32
C LEU A 415 -15.73 -3.29 -21.03
N ASP A 416 -15.68 -2.96 -22.32
CA ASP A 416 -16.88 -2.66 -23.11
C ASP A 416 -17.76 -3.91 -23.35
N PHE A 417 -17.19 -5.11 -23.25
CA PHE A 417 -17.91 -6.39 -23.37
C PHE A 417 -18.51 -6.90 -22.06
N LEU A 418 -18.31 -6.19 -20.95
CA LEU A 418 -19.00 -6.51 -19.70
C LEU A 418 -20.50 -6.27 -19.84
N SER A 419 -21.32 -7.10 -19.21
CA SER A 419 -22.77 -6.90 -19.21
C SER A 419 -23.18 -5.63 -18.46
N ASP A 420 -24.36 -5.09 -18.80
CA ASP A 420 -24.93 -3.94 -18.09
C ASP A 420 -25.11 -4.21 -16.60
N ALA A 421 -25.46 -5.44 -16.22
CA ALA A 421 -25.59 -5.84 -14.83
C ALA A 421 -24.27 -5.64 -14.07
N VAL A 422 -23.15 -6.10 -14.64
CA VAL A 422 -21.82 -5.88 -14.04
C VAL A 422 -21.55 -4.39 -13.92
N ARG A 423 -21.64 -3.62 -15.01
CA ARG A 423 -21.33 -2.18 -15.01
C ARG A 423 -22.16 -1.36 -14.02
N GLN A 424 -23.45 -1.65 -13.90
CA GLN A 424 -24.39 -0.87 -13.07
C GLN A 424 -24.31 -1.23 -11.58
N HIS A 425 -24.02 -2.49 -11.24
CA HIS A 425 -24.03 -2.98 -9.86
C HIS A 425 -22.64 -3.08 -9.21
N THR A 426 -21.55 -2.91 -9.96
CA THR A 426 -20.16 -2.81 -9.45
C THR A 426 -19.70 -1.36 -9.33
N ARG A 427 -20.22 -0.68 -8.32
CA ARG A 427 -19.94 0.73 -8.04
C ARG A 427 -18.71 0.94 -7.17
N ALA A 428 -18.27 -0.07 -6.42
CA ALA A 428 -16.89 -0.13 -5.96
C ALA A 428 -16.01 -0.55 -7.14
N ARG A 429 -14.97 0.23 -7.43
CA ARG A 429 -14.12 0.02 -8.60
C ARG A 429 -12.65 0.19 -8.23
N VAL A 430 -11.81 -0.66 -8.80
CA VAL A 430 -10.35 -0.61 -8.69
C VAL A 430 -9.78 -0.63 -10.10
N VAL A 431 -8.80 0.22 -10.35
CA VAL A 431 -8.00 0.20 -11.57
C VAL A 431 -6.55 -0.04 -11.18
N LEU A 432 -5.91 -1.08 -11.71
CA LEU A 432 -4.51 -1.41 -11.49
C LEU A 432 -3.70 -1.20 -12.76
N GLY A 433 -2.45 -0.77 -12.58
CA GLY A 433 -1.53 -0.54 -13.68
C GLY A 433 -1.61 0.86 -14.29
N PRO A 434 -0.86 1.08 -15.39
CA PRO A 434 -0.77 2.39 -16.01
C PRO A 434 -2.09 2.74 -16.70
N ALA A 435 -2.62 3.93 -16.40
CA ALA A 435 -3.82 4.46 -17.02
C ALA A 435 -3.74 5.98 -17.12
N SER A 436 -4.30 6.55 -18.19
CA SER A 436 -4.47 8.01 -18.29
C SER A 436 -5.57 8.51 -17.33
N ALA A 437 -5.52 9.79 -16.96
CA ALA A 437 -6.56 10.40 -16.12
C ALA A 437 -7.98 10.22 -16.70
N GLY A 438 -8.14 10.34 -18.02
CA GLY A 438 -9.42 10.13 -18.69
C GLY A 438 -9.90 8.67 -18.66
N GLN A 439 -8.99 7.69 -18.78
CA GLN A 439 -9.34 6.28 -18.60
C GLN A 439 -9.74 5.98 -17.15
N LEU A 440 -9.01 6.54 -16.18
CA LEU A 440 -9.36 6.42 -14.76
C LEU A 440 -10.72 7.05 -14.48
N GLU A 441 -11.02 8.22 -15.04
CA GLU A 441 -12.32 8.86 -14.89
C GLU A 441 -13.46 8.05 -15.52
N MET A 442 -13.25 7.49 -16.71
CA MET A 442 -14.23 6.62 -17.37
C MET A 442 -14.55 5.39 -16.51
N ILE A 443 -13.52 4.75 -15.94
CA ILE A 443 -13.69 3.52 -15.18
C ILE A 443 -14.12 3.80 -13.75
N LEU A 444 -13.51 4.73 -13.03
CA LEU A 444 -13.84 5.03 -11.63
C LEU A 444 -15.03 5.99 -11.49
N GLY A 445 -15.41 6.68 -12.57
CA GLY A 445 -16.49 7.69 -12.60
C GLY A 445 -16.10 9.04 -12.00
N ALA A 446 -14.82 9.26 -11.70
CA ALA A 446 -14.25 10.53 -11.23
C ALA A 446 -12.74 10.55 -11.55
N PRO A 447 -12.16 11.72 -11.83
CA PRO A 447 -10.72 11.84 -12.07
C PRO A 447 -9.93 11.55 -10.78
N PRO A 448 -8.69 11.06 -10.89
CA PRO A 448 -7.79 10.97 -9.75
C PRO A 448 -7.40 12.37 -9.25
N HIS A 449 -7.11 12.51 -7.97
CA HIS A 449 -6.55 13.74 -7.36
C HIS A 449 -5.04 13.89 -7.57
N THR A 450 -4.43 12.99 -8.34
CA THR A 450 -3.00 12.94 -8.61
C THR A 450 -2.73 12.72 -10.09
N THR A 451 -1.54 13.07 -10.57
CA THR A 451 -1.16 12.74 -11.95
C THR A 451 -0.65 11.30 -12.06
N PRO A 452 -1.35 10.41 -12.78
CA PRO A 452 -0.91 9.02 -12.94
C PRO A 452 0.41 8.93 -13.71
N THR A 453 1.29 8.04 -13.25
CA THR A 453 2.55 7.71 -13.93
C THR A 453 2.39 6.51 -14.86
N ARG A 454 3.27 6.42 -15.87
CA ARG A 454 3.34 5.26 -16.78
C ARG A 454 4.08 4.08 -16.17
N ASP A 455 5.11 4.36 -15.37
CA ASP A 455 5.91 3.34 -14.72
C ASP A 455 5.33 3.07 -13.32
N VAL A 456 4.52 2.03 -13.22
CA VAL A 456 3.88 1.62 -11.97
C VAL A 456 4.21 0.17 -11.64
N PRO A 457 4.58 -0.16 -10.38
CA PRO A 457 4.81 -1.54 -9.98
C PRO A 457 3.50 -2.34 -9.98
N PRO A 458 3.55 -3.67 -10.10
CA PRO A 458 2.37 -4.51 -9.94
C PRO A 458 1.63 -4.24 -8.61
N GLY A 459 0.30 -4.26 -8.67
CA GLY A 459 -0.58 -3.94 -7.56
C GLY A 459 -0.76 -2.45 -7.30
N ARG A 460 -0.05 -1.55 -8.01
CA ARG A 460 -0.28 -0.11 -7.95
C ARG A 460 -1.47 0.29 -8.81
N GLY A 461 -2.28 1.22 -8.32
CA GLY A 461 -3.33 1.85 -9.11
C GLY A 461 -4.20 2.78 -8.27
N TYR A 462 -5.50 2.73 -8.51
CA TYR A 462 -6.49 3.61 -7.90
C TYR A 462 -7.76 2.83 -7.52
N ALA A 463 -8.43 3.27 -6.46
CA ALA A 463 -9.71 2.72 -6.04
C ALA A 463 -10.73 3.82 -5.83
N ARG A 464 -11.99 3.55 -6.16
CA ARG A 464 -13.12 4.40 -5.79
C ARG A 464 -14.26 3.54 -5.27
N LEU A 465 -14.73 3.85 -4.07
CA LEU A 465 -15.82 3.11 -3.43
C LEU A 465 -17.10 3.91 -3.56
N GLY A 466 -17.93 3.58 -4.56
CA GLY A 466 -19.18 4.27 -4.84
C GLY A 466 -18.93 5.71 -5.27
N THR A 467 -19.49 6.66 -4.55
CA THR A 467 -19.30 8.10 -4.79
C THR A 467 -18.17 8.71 -3.97
N GLY A 468 -17.41 7.91 -3.22
CA GLY A 468 -16.26 8.37 -2.45
C GLY A 468 -15.12 8.95 -3.30
N PRO A 469 -14.06 9.48 -2.65
CA PRO A 469 -12.89 9.97 -3.36
C PRO A 469 -12.18 8.82 -4.11
N VAL A 470 -11.49 9.19 -5.18
CA VAL A 470 -10.52 8.30 -5.81
C VAL A 470 -9.29 8.27 -4.91
N LEU A 471 -8.81 7.08 -4.57
CA LEU A 471 -7.68 6.86 -3.68
C LEU A 471 -6.55 6.19 -4.47
N ARG A 472 -5.30 6.61 -4.25
CA ARG A 472 -4.16 5.79 -4.69
C ARG A 472 -4.20 4.46 -3.96
N LEU A 473 -3.81 3.39 -4.63
CA LEU A 473 -3.90 2.04 -4.09
C LEU A 473 -2.60 1.28 -4.37
N GLN A 474 -2.10 0.62 -3.34
CA GLN A 474 -1.13 -0.47 -3.48
C GLN A 474 -1.70 -1.75 -2.86
N VAL A 475 -1.95 -2.74 -3.72
CA VAL A 475 -2.48 -4.06 -3.35
C VAL A 475 -1.40 -4.87 -2.62
N PRO A 476 -1.76 -5.66 -1.58
CA PRO A 476 -0.83 -6.57 -0.93
C PRO A 476 -0.39 -7.69 -1.87
N ALA A 477 0.92 -7.95 -1.93
CA ALA A 477 1.47 -9.04 -2.73
C ALA A 477 0.96 -10.39 -2.23
N THR A 478 0.09 -11.00 -3.03
CA THR A 478 -0.56 -12.30 -2.79
C THR A 478 -0.40 -13.15 -4.05
N PRO A 479 0.83 -13.55 -4.44
CA PRO A 479 1.09 -14.35 -5.65
C PRO A 479 0.60 -15.79 -5.52
N ASP A 480 0.67 -16.58 -6.60
CA ASP A 480 0.50 -18.03 -6.51
C ASP A 480 1.67 -18.64 -5.72
N PRO A 481 1.44 -19.30 -4.58
CA PRO A 481 2.52 -19.90 -3.80
C PRO A 481 3.23 -21.05 -4.54
N TYR A 482 2.61 -21.62 -5.57
CA TYR A 482 3.19 -22.73 -6.35
C TYR A 482 3.90 -22.29 -7.63
N ASP A 483 3.90 -20.99 -7.94
CA ASP A 483 4.74 -20.44 -9.00
C ASP A 483 6.22 -20.46 -8.56
N ASP A 484 7.08 -20.92 -9.46
CA ASP A 484 8.54 -20.97 -9.28
C ASP A 484 9.15 -19.56 -9.14
N ALA A 485 8.55 -18.55 -9.76
CA ALA A 485 8.97 -17.15 -9.68
C ALA A 485 8.63 -16.49 -8.33
N THR A 486 7.77 -17.11 -7.52
CA THR A 486 7.36 -16.55 -6.23
C THR A 486 8.49 -16.61 -5.22
N SER A 487 8.79 -15.47 -4.57
CA SER A 487 9.78 -15.40 -3.50
C SER A 487 9.36 -16.24 -2.29
N GLU A 488 10.33 -16.81 -1.56
CA GLU A 488 10.01 -17.67 -0.41
C GLU A 488 9.21 -16.93 0.68
N THR A 489 9.53 -15.65 0.91
CA THR A 489 8.78 -14.81 1.86
C THR A 489 7.31 -14.67 1.47
N GLN A 490 7.02 -14.37 0.21
CA GLN A 490 5.64 -14.24 -0.27
C GLN A 490 4.94 -15.60 -0.35
N ARG A 491 5.63 -16.65 -0.77
CA ARG A 491 5.14 -18.04 -0.77
C ARG A 491 4.66 -18.41 0.63
N ARG A 492 5.51 -18.22 1.64
CA ARG A 492 5.18 -18.54 3.02
C ARG A 492 4.00 -17.70 3.54
N ALA A 493 4.00 -16.40 3.24
CA ALA A 493 2.93 -15.49 3.61
C ALA A 493 1.55 -15.92 3.09
N VAL A 494 1.48 -16.45 1.85
CA VAL A 494 0.21 -16.99 1.30
C VAL A 494 -0.12 -18.35 1.89
N LEU A 495 0.85 -19.27 1.98
CA LEU A 495 0.62 -20.62 2.52
C LEU A 495 0.10 -20.60 3.96
N ASP A 496 0.57 -19.67 4.79
CA ASP A 496 0.14 -19.51 6.19
C ASP A 496 -1.28 -18.98 6.36
N LEU A 497 -1.88 -18.47 5.28
CA LEU A 497 -3.26 -17.98 5.25
C LEU A 497 -4.25 -18.98 4.63
N LEU A 498 -3.76 -20.02 3.95
CA LEU A 498 -4.62 -21.01 3.34
C LEU A 498 -5.39 -21.78 4.43
N PRO A 499 -6.72 -21.98 4.26
CA PRO A 499 -7.48 -22.84 5.16
C PRO A 499 -6.95 -24.28 5.17
N GLU A 500 -7.41 -25.08 6.13
CA GLU A 500 -7.14 -26.51 6.12
C GLU A 500 -7.73 -27.17 4.87
N ARG A 501 -7.15 -28.29 4.43
CA ARG A 501 -7.73 -29.05 3.31
C ARG A 501 -8.90 -29.86 3.83
N THR A 502 -10.01 -29.82 3.12
CA THR A 502 -11.17 -30.65 3.44
C THR A 502 -10.86 -32.10 3.04
N THR A 503 -10.81 -33.02 4.00
CA THR A 503 -10.77 -34.45 3.70
C THR A 503 -12.10 -34.88 3.10
N PRO A 504 -12.13 -35.62 1.97
CA PRO A 504 -13.38 -36.13 1.42
C PRO A 504 -14.07 -37.03 2.45
N VAL A 505 -15.34 -36.77 2.73
CA VAL A 505 -16.18 -37.52 3.68
C VAL A 505 -16.26 -39.02 3.32
N ASP A 506 -16.00 -39.39 2.07
CA ASP A 506 -16.04 -40.78 1.59
C ASP A 506 -14.82 -41.64 2.01
N ALA A 507 -13.75 -41.05 2.56
CA ALA A 507 -12.56 -41.81 2.96
C ALA A 507 -12.67 -42.47 4.34
N GLU A 508 -13.57 -42.00 5.21
CA GLU A 508 -13.78 -42.56 6.56
C GLU A 508 -14.73 -43.76 6.58
N ALA A 509 -15.52 -43.99 5.52
CA ALA A 509 -16.45 -45.11 5.45
C ALA A 509 -15.82 -46.46 5.02
N VAL A 510 -14.54 -46.48 4.61
CA VAL A 510 -13.87 -47.72 4.13
C VAL A 510 -12.92 -48.33 5.18
N ALA A 511 -12.78 -47.72 6.36
CA ALA A 511 -11.89 -48.18 7.42
C ALA A 511 -12.64 -48.74 8.66
N SER A 512 -13.57 -49.68 8.47
CA SER A 512 -14.03 -50.69 9.45
C SER A 512 -15.08 -51.56 8.74
N GLU A 513 -15.00 -52.88 8.58
CA GLU A 513 -14.47 -53.98 9.39
C GLU A 513 -13.94 -55.11 8.47
N PRO A 514 -12.95 -55.92 8.89
CA PRO A 514 -12.60 -57.15 8.19
C PRO A 514 -13.64 -58.24 8.47
N VAL A 515 -14.42 -58.63 7.46
CA VAL A 515 -15.28 -59.82 7.49
C VAL A 515 -14.37 -61.08 7.48
N PRO A 516 -14.52 -62.04 8.42
CA PRO A 516 -13.76 -63.28 8.39
C PRO A 516 -14.21 -64.16 7.21
N SER A 517 -13.25 -64.57 6.38
CA SER A 517 -13.47 -65.54 5.31
C SER A 517 -13.65 -66.95 5.87
N GLU A 518 -14.84 -67.54 5.72
CA GLU A 518 -15.10 -68.95 6.02
C GLU A 518 -15.68 -69.67 4.80
N VAL A 519 -14.82 -70.27 3.98
CA VAL A 519 -15.09 -71.42 3.08
C VAL A 519 -13.73 -71.91 2.55
N ALA A 520 -13.38 -73.18 2.39
CA ALA A 520 -14.07 -74.44 2.55
C ALA A 520 -13.01 -75.56 2.68
N GLY A 521 -13.24 -76.54 3.54
CA GLY A 521 -12.50 -77.81 3.54
C GLY A 521 -13.48 -78.96 3.36
N VAL A 522 -13.90 -79.24 2.13
CA VAL A 522 -14.62 -80.48 1.79
C VAL A 522 -13.57 -81.55 1.51
N ALA A 523 -13.38 -82.44 2.49
CA ALA A 523 -12.64 -83.68 2.32
C ALA A 523 -13.58 -84.75 1.77
N VAL A 524 -13.24 -85.29 0.60
CA VAL A 524 -13.75 -86.57 0.10
C VAL A 524 -12.69 -87.62 0.42
N ALA A 525 -13.02 -88.60 1.26
CA ALA A 525 -12.34 -89.90 1.30
C ALA A 525 -13.30 -90.97 1.84
N GLU A 526 -13.28 -92.12 1.19
CA GLU A 526 -14.06 -93.34 1.40
C GLU A 526 -13.96 -93.92 2.82
N GLY A 527 -15.01 -94.61 3.26
CA GLY A 527 -15.05 -95.43 4.49
C GLY A 527 -16.44 -95.60 5.06
#